data_AF-A0A7S1QPT8-F1
#
_entry.id   AF-A0A7S1QPT8-F1
#
_cell.length_a   1.000
_cell.length_b   1.000
_cell.length_c   1.000
_cell.angle_alpha   90.00
_cell.angle_beta   90.00
_cell.angle_gamma   90.00
#
_symmetry.space_group_name_H-M   'P 1'
#
loop_
_entity.id
_entity.type
_entity.pdbx_description
1 polymer ?
#
loop_
_entity_poly.entity_id
_entity_poly.type
_entity_poly.pdbx_seq_one_letter_code
_entity_poly.pdbx_strand_id
1 'polypeptide(L)'
;GREVCGSVQLREALNLILRIGNYINHGTQEPEGAVRGFAMESLESVSCFRVGSLTALHILCLCMRRFKPDFMGELRESLVHLREAAREKTAALRASVEAYGREAAFTRRELGVLEASPAEQGKLRALAEELDREEERLTEEFGRASDFGGELQRYLCVAGKDAAAPLESLFGRMAVFLDSVESAWWDMERRPAPRDARPSPVR
;
A
#
# COMPACT_ATOMS: atom_id res chain seq x y z
N GLY A 1 0.70 -5.19 -2.38
CA GLY A 1 0.90 -5.08 -3.85
C GLY A 1 -0.26 -5.65 -4.66
N ARG A 2 -0.44 -6.98 -4.69
CA ARG A 2 -1.58 -7.62 -5.40
C ARG A 2 -2.94 -7.05 -4.99
N GLU A 3 -3.17 -6.89 -3.69
CA GLU A 3 -4.37 -6.25 -3.12
C GLU A 3 -4.61 -4.84 -3.66
N VAL A 4 -3.57 -4.01 -3.68
CA VAL A 4 -3.64 -2.64 -4.18
C VAL A 4 -4.10 -2.60 -5.64
N CYS A 5 -3.54 -3.46 -6.50
CA CYS A 5 -3.93 -3.54 -7.90
C CYS A 5 -5.35 -4.14 -8.09
N GLY A 6 -5.69 -5.11 -7.24
CA GLY A 6 -6.94 -5.88 -7.32
C GLY A 6 -8.15 -5.21 -6.67
N SER A 7 -7.94 -4.25 -5.76
CA SER A 7 -9.02 -3.61 -4.99
C SER A 7 -9.90 -2.75 -5.88
N VAL A 8 -11.15 -3.21 -6.07
CA VAL A 8 -12.18 -2.46 -6.79
C VAL A 8 -12.58 -1.21 -5.99
N GLN A 9 -12.71 -1.35 -4.67
CA GLN A 9 -13.11 -0.29 -3.75
C GLN A 9 -12.08 0.85 -3.75
N LEU A 10 -10.79 0.52 -3.72
CA LEU A 10 -9.72 1.53 -3.82
C LEU A 10 -9.81 2.28 -5.14
N ARG A 11 -9.99 1.57 -6.25
CA ARG A 11 -10.10 2.17 -7.59
C ARG A 11 -11.32 3.09 -7.68
N GLU A 12 -12.45 2.70 -7.12
CA GLU A 12 -13.66 3.52 -7.05
C GLU A 12 -13.42 4.79 -6.23
N ALA A 13 -12.75 4.70 -5.07
CA ALA A 13 -12.40 5.86 -4.26
C ALA A 13 -11.49 6.84 -5.01
N LEU A 14 -10.40 6.33 -5.62
CA LEU A 14 -9.46 7.16 -6.38
C LEU A 14 -10.13 7.83 -7.59
N ASN A 15 -11.00 7.11 -8.30
CA ASN A 15 -11.77 7.67 -9.41
C ASN A 15 -12.75 8.77 -8.95
N LEU A 16 -13.39 8.58 -7.80
CA LEU A 16 -14.30 9.58 -7.26
C LEU A 16 -13.54 10.82 -6.75
N ILE A 17 -12.38 10.64 -6.12
CA ILE A 17 -11.46 11.74 -5.79
C ILE A 17 -11.08 12.53 -7.04
N LEU A 18 -10.70 11.83 -8.12
CA LEU A 18 -10.34 12.49 -9.38
C LEU A 18 -11.51 13.32 -9.92
N ARG A 19 -12.73 12.79 -9.89
CA ARG A 19 -13.95 13.51 -10.30
C ARG A 19 -14.24 14.71 -9.42
N ILE A 20 -14.11 14.57 -8.10
CA ILE A 20 -14.27 15.65 -7.13
C ILE A 20 -13.25 16.77 -7.43
N GLY A 21 -11.98 16.41 -7.61
CA GLY A 21 -10.91 17.37 -7.93
C GLY A 21 -11.15 18.09 -9.26
N ASN A 22 -11.49 17.36 -10.32
CA ASN A 22 -11.83 17.94 -11.62
C ASN A 22 -13.02 18.91 -11.54
N TYR A 23 -14.09 18.50 -10.83
CA TYR A 23 -15.27 19.34 -10.63
C TYR A 23 -14.94 20.62 -9.86
N ILE A 24 -14.10 20.53 -8.83
CA ILE A 24 -13.69 21.70 -8.05
C ILE A 24 -12.85 22.66 -8.90
N ASN A 25 -11.91 22.14 -9.69
CA ASN A 25 -10.98 22.96 -10.46
C ASN A 25 -11.63 23.61 -11.70
N HIS A 26 -12.63 22.94 -12.31
CA HIS A 26 -13.18 23.36 -13.60
C HIS A 26 -14.70 23.46 -13.67
N GLY A 27 -15.42 23.10 -12.60
CA GLY A 27 -16.89 23.08 -12.58
C GLY A 27 -17.50 21.92 -13.36
N THR A 28 -18.73 22.14 -13.89
CA THR A 28 -19.51 21.15 -14.64
C THR A 28 -19.20 21.08 -16.14
N GLN A 29 -18.39 22.00 -16.67
CA GLN A 29 -18.00 21.99 -18.07
C GLN A 29 -16.90 20.94 -18.24
N GLU A 30 -17.03 20.01 -19.19
CA GLU A 30 -15.91 19.13 -19.55
C GLU A 30 -14.85 19.98 -20.25
N PRO A 31 -13.71 20.30 -19.62
CA PRO A 31 -12.78 21.24 -20.19
C PRO A 31 -11.71 20.48 -20.96
N GLU A 32 -11.26 21.08 -22.06
CA GLU A 32 -9.87 20.96 -22.51
C GLU A 32 -8.95 21.33 -21.33
N GLY A 33 -8.66 20.37 -20.44
CA GLY A 33 -7.92 20.63 -19.20
C GLY A 33 -8.21 19.69 -18.03
N ALA A 34 -9.28 18.88 -18.06
CA ALA A 34 -9.52 17.89 -17.00
C ALA A 34 -8.36 16.87 -16.90
N VAL A 35 -7.90 16.63 -15.67
CA VAL A 35 -6.85 15.63 -15.44
C VAL A 35 -7.42 14.23 -15.51
N ARG A 36 -6.68 13.32 -16.14
CA ARG A 36 -7.05 11.90 -16.31
C ARG A 36 -6.52 10.99 -15.20
N GLY A 37 -5.76 11.55 -14.28
CA GLY A 37 -5.14 10.86 -13.16
C GLY A 37 -4.37 11.84 -12.29
N PHE A 38 -3.95 11.37 -11.13
CA PHE A 38 -3.05 12.10 -10.24
C PHE A 38 -2.00 11.11 -9.71
N ALA A 39 -0.83 11.64 -9.39
CA ALA A 39 0.24 10.84 -8.84
C ALA A 39 -0.06 10.51 -7.36
N MET A 40 0.36 9.34 -6.87
CA MET A 40 0.06 8.87 -5.50
C MET A 40 0.58 9.81 -4.41
N GLU A 41 1.57 10.64 -4.74
CA GLU A 41 2.10 11.71 -3.89
C GLU A 41 1.05 12.79 -3.58
N SER A 42 0.02 12.90 -4.42
CA SER A 42 -1.09 13.84 -4.24
C SER A 42 -2.13 13.36 -3.22
N LEU A 43 -2.04 12.13 -2.72
CA LEU A 43 -3.03 11.61 -1.76
C LEU A 43 -3.06 12.41 -0.45
N GLU A 44 -1.90 12.89 0.00
CA GLU A 44 -1.82 13.72 1.21
C GLU A 44 -2.48 15.08 0.99
N SER A 45 -2.22 15.73 -0.15
CA SER A 45 -2.84 17.02 -0.48
C SER A 45 -4.35 16.89 -0.69
N VAL A 46 -4.82 15.80 -1.30
CA VAL A 46 -6.25 15.47 -1.41
C VAL A 46 -6.89 15.32 -0.03
N SER A 47 -6.23 14.66 0.91
CA SER A 47 -6.75 14.41 2.26
C SER A 47 -6.95 15.72 3.05
N CYS A 48 -6.08 16.70 2.82
CA CYS A 48 -6.11 18.01 3.46
C CYS A 48 -7.06 19.01 2.79
N PHE A 49 -7.51 18.76 1.56
CA PHE A 49 -8.35 19.69 0.82
C PHE A 49 -9.75 19.85 1.46
N ARG A 50 -10.26 21.09 1.54
CA ARG A 50 -11.56 21.42 2.17
C ARG A 50 -12.49 22.22 1.25
N VAL A 51 -13.77 21.91 1.32
CA VAL A 51 -14.87 22.70 0.78
C VAL A 51 -15.75 23.14 1.95
N GLY A 52 -15.60 24.39 2.37
CA GLY A 52 -16.25 24.89 3.60
C GLY A 52 -15.79 24.12 4.83
N SER A 53 -16.73 23.53 5.57
CA SER A 53 -16.42 22.74 6.77
C SER A 53 -15.98 21.30 6.48
N LEU A 54 -16.25 20.78 5.28
CA LEU A 54 -15.99 19.38 4.90
C LEU A 54 -14.66 19.23 4.17
N THR A 55 -13.97 18.10 4.39
CA THR A 55 -12.81 17.74 3.55
C THR A 55 -13.26 17.00 2.28
N ALA A 56 -12.38 16.91 1.27
CA ALA A 56 -12.64 16.07 0.10
C ALA A 56 -12.96 14.61 0.49
N LEU A 57 -12.33 14.10 1.55
CA LEU A 57 -12.61 12.76 2.08
C LEU A 57 -14.00 12.63 2.69
N HIS A 58 -14.51 13.67 3.36
CA HIS A 58 -15.90 13.67 3.83
C HIS A 58 -16.88 13.61 2.65
N ILE A 59 -16.63 14.38 1.59
CA ILE A 59 -17.46 14.36 0.38
C ILE A 59 -17.40 12.99 -0.30
N LEU A 60 -16.20 12.42 -0.43
CA LEU A 60 -15.99 11.05 -0.91
C LEU A 60 -16.86 10.06 -0.11
N CYS A 61 -16.76 10.09 1.21
CA CYS A 61 -17.48 9.17 2.07
C CYS A 61 -19.01 9.38 1.99
N LEU A 62 -19.50 10.62 1.89
CA LEU A 62 -20.93 10.91 1.68
C LEU A 62 -21.45 10.28 0.39
N CYS A 63 -20.71 10.45 -0.70
CA CYS A 63 -21.04 9.86 -1.99
C CYS A 63 -21.01 8.33 -1.93
N MET A 64 -19.95 7.73 -1.37
CA MET A 64 -19.83 6.28 -1.29
C MET A 64 -20.94 5.67 -0.44
N ARG A 65 -21.26 6.23 0.73
CA ARG A 65 -22.37 5.75 1.60
C ARG A 65 -23.71 5.70 0.89
N ARG A 66 -23.98 6.69 0.03
CA ARG A 66 -25.25 6.76 -0.70
C ARG A 66 -25.43 5.58 -1.64
N PHE A 67 -24.35 5.09 -2.25
CA PHE A 67 -24.41 4.03 -3.26
C PHE A 67 -23.97 2.65 -2.74
N LYS A 68 -23.10 2.63 -1.74
CA LYS A 68 -22.49 1.43 -1.12
C LYS A 68 -22.35 1.63 0.39
N PRO A 69 -23.39 1.29 1.18
CA PRO A 69 -23.37 1.48 2.63
C PRO A 69 -22.24 0.75 3.36
N ASP A 70 -21.77 -0.39 2.83
CA ASP A 70 -20.67 -1.19 3.42
C ASP A 70 -19.30 -0.94 2.76
N PHE A 71 -19.18 0.14 1.97
CA PHE A 71 -17.96 0.46 1.22
C PHE A 71 -16.69 0.43 2.07
N MET A 72 -16.75 0.94 3.31
CA MET A 72 -15.60 1.00 4.19
C MET A 72 -15.18 -0.37 4.71
N GLY A 73 -16.14 -1.27 4.99
CA GLY A 73 -15.86 -2.65 5.36
C GLY A 73 -15.14 -3.38 4.24
N GLU A 74 -15.73 -3.34 3.04
CA GLU A 74 -15.17 -3.96 1.83
C GLU A 74 -13.78 -3.39 1.47
N LEU A 75 -13.59 -2.07 1.60
CA LEU A 75 -12.30 -1.42 1.32
C LEU A 75 -11.22 -1.94 2.26
N ARG A 76 -11.51 -2.08 3.57
CA ARG A 76 -10.57 -2.62 4.56
C ARG A 76 -10.21 -4.06 4.29
N GLU A 77 -11.21 -4.89 3.98
CA GLU A 77 -11.00 -6.30 3.65
C GLU A 77 -10.14 -6.45 2.39
N SER A 78 -10.36 -5.59 1.38
CA SER A 78 -9.59 -5.63 0.14
C SER A 78 -8.11 -5.20 0.28
N LEU A 79 -7.72 -4.60 1.41
CA LEU A 79 -6.39 -4.03 1.67
C LEU A 79 -5.81 -4.48 3.03
N VAL A 80 -6.13 -5.71 3.46
CA VAL A 80 -5.83 -6.20 4.81
C VAL A 80 -4.33 -6.17 5.15
N HIS A 81 -3.44 -6.45 4.19
CA HIS A 81 -1.98 -6.48 4.42
C HIS A 81 -1.31 -5.11 4.21
N LEU A 82 -2.05 -4.06 3.83
CA LEU A 82 -1.45 -2.78 3.46
C LEU A 82 -0.66 -2.13 4.60
N ARG A 83 -1.21 -2.15 5.82
CA ARG A 83 -0.57 -1.52 7.00
C ARG A 83 0.66 -2.29 7.48
N GLU A 84 0.66 -3.60 7.32
CA GLU A 84 1.81 -4.45 7.60
C GLU A 84 2.92 -4.19 6.59
N ALA A 85 2.60 -4.20 5.30
CA ALA A 85 3.54 -3.91 4.22
C ALA A 85 4.15 -2.50 4.31
N ALA A 86 3.44 -1.53 4.88
CA ALA A 86 3.94 -0.18 5.15
C ALA A 86 5.02 -0.12 6.26
N ARG A 87 5.06 -1.10 7.15
CA ARG A 87 6.00 -1.17 8.28
C ARG A 87 7.26 -1.94 7.95
N GLU A 88 7.23 -2.71 6.88
CA GLU A 88 8.36 -3.49 6.40
C GLU A 88 9.59 -2.63 6.12
N LYS A 89 10.75 -3.27 6.18
CA LYS A 89 12.05 -2.66 5.90
C LYS A 89 12.77 -3.51 4.88
N THR A 90 12.54 -3.22 3.60
CA THR A 90 13.05 -4.02 2.48
C THR A 90 14.58 -4.15 2.52
N ALA A 91 15.28 -3.09 2.95
CA ALA A 91 16.74 -3.11 3.13
C ALA A 91 17.20 -4.05 4.26
N ALA A 92 16.44 -4.14 5.37
CA ALA A 92 16.76 -5.06 6.45
C ALA A 92 16.52 -6.52 6.03
N LEU A 93 15.41 -6.79 5.33
CA LEU A 93 15.13 -8.12 4.76
C LEU A 93 16.23 -8.56 3.80
N ARG A 94 16.69 -7.67 2.90
CA ARG A 94 17.84 -7.93 2.03
C ARG A 94 19.08 -8.32 2.83
N ALA A 95 19.41 -7.52 3.85
CA ALA A 95 20.58 -7.76 4.69
C ALA A 95 20.48 -9.11 5.43
N SER A 96 19.29 -9.52 5.86
CA SER A 96 19.04 -10.84 6.47
C SER A 96 19.25 -11.99 5.49
N VAL A 97 18.76 -11.88 4.25
CA VAL A 97 19.00 -12.89 3.20
C VAL A 97 20.50 -13.01 2.90
N GLU A 98 21.20 -11.88 2.77
CA GLU A 98 22.64 -11.87 2.54
C GLU A 98 23.44 -12.41 3.74
N ALA A 99 23.00 -12.15 4.97
CA ALA A 99 23.60 -12.71 6.17
C ALA A 99 23.45 -14.23 6.22
N TYR A 100 22.26 -14.73 5.90
CA TYR A 100 21.99 -16.16 5.79
C TYR A 100 22.92 -16.84 4.77
N GLY A 101 23.07 -16.27 3.57
CA GLY A 101 24.00 -16.80 2.55
C GLY A 101 25.46 -16.83 3.02
N ARG A 102 25.91 -15.82 3.78
CA ARG A 102 27.26 -15.82 4.37
C ARG A 102 27.43 -16.94 5.40
N GLU A 103 26.42 -17.18 6.24
CA GLU A 103 26.41 -18.24 7.25
C GLU A 103 26.38 -19.63 6.60
N ALA A 104 25.56 -19.83 5.58
CA ALA A 104 25.51 -21.07 4.79
C ALA A 104 26.88 -21.36 4.13
N ALA A 105 27.48 -20.35 3.49
CA ALA A 105 28.82 -20.46 2.91
C ALA A 105 29.91 -20.73 3.94
N PHE A 106 29.77 -20.21 5.17
CA PHE A 106 30.68 -20.51 6.27
C PHE A 106 30.56 -21.98 6.70
N THR A 107 29.35 -22.47 6.98
CA THR A 107 29.11 -23.88 7.35
C THR A 107 29.66 -24.84 6.31
N ARG A 108 29.50 -24.52 5.02
CA ARG A 108 30.03 -25.32 3.92
C ARG A 108 31.57 -25.39 3.89
N ARG A 109 32.24 -24.29 4.24
CA ARG A 109 33.71 -24.24 4.34
C ARG A 109 34.21 -25.04 5.53
N GLU A 110 33.58 -24.89 6.70
CA GLU A 110 33.97 -25.60 7.92
C GLU A 110 33.85 -27.12 7.75
N LEU A 111 32.83 -27.59 7.03
CA LEU A 111 32.68 -29.01 6.69
C LEU A 111 33.89 -29.58 5.92
N GLY A 112 34.59 -28.76 5.13
CA GLY A 112 35.79 -29.18 4.39
C GLY A 112 37.05 -29.31 5.26
N VAL A 113 37.04 -28.75 6.47
CA VAL A 113 38.20 -28.66 7.37
C VAL A 113 38.00 -29.46 8.66
N LEU A 114 36.75 -29.75 9.04
CA LEU A 114 36.41 -30.49 10.25
C LEU A 114 36.80 -31.97 10.17
N GLU A 115 37.65 -32.39 11.12
CA GLU A 115 37.86 -33.81 11.40
C GLU A 115 36.67 -34.35 12.19
N ALA A 116 35.88 -35.21 11.54
CA ALA A 116 34.66 -35.79 12.09
C ALA A 116 34.55 -37.25 11.65
N SER A 117 33.85 -38.08 12.43
CA SER A 117 33.57 -39.45 12.01
C SER A 117 32.72 -39.49 10.74
N PRO A 118 32.73 -40.60 9.96
CA PRO A 118 31.92 -40.70 8.74
C PRO A 118 30.42 -40.44 8.95
N ALA A 119 29.89 -40.83 10.12
CA ALA A 119 28.49 -40.60 10.48
C ALA A 119 28.20 -39.12 10.77
N GLU A 120 29.13 -38.41 11.43
CA GLU A 120 29.03 -36.97 11.69
C GLU A 120 29.20 -36.15 10.40
N GLN A 121 30.15 -36.54 9.54
CA GLN A 121 30.31 -35.93 8.21
C GLN A 121 29.04 -36.06 7.37
N GLY A 122 28.36 -37.21 7.42
CA GLY A 122 27.08 -37.41 6.73
C GLY A 122 26.00 -36.45 7.21
N LYS A 123 25.88 -36.23 8.53
CA LYS A 123 24.91 -35.28 9.11
C LYS A 123 25.24 -33.84 8.75
N LEU A 124 26.51 -33.45 8.81
CA LEU A 124 26.95 -32.09 8.47
C LEU A 124 26.77 -31.78 6.98
N ARG A 125 26.98 -32.76 6.08
CA ARG A 125 26.65 -32.63 4.66
C ARG A 125 25.16 -32.40 4.43
N ALA A 126 24.31 -33.21 5.07
CA ALA A 126 22.86 -33.05 4.96
C ALA A 126 22.40 -31.66 5.44
N LEU A 127 22.98 -31.16 6.55
CA LEU A 127 22.73 -29.81 7.03
C LEU A 127 23.19 -28.73 6.02
N ALA A 128 24.40 -28.84 5.48
CA ALA A 128 24.91 -27.89 4.49
C ALA A 128 24.02 -27.84 3.23
N GLU A 129 23.56 -29.00 2.74
CA GLU A 129 22.62 -29.09 1.62
C GLU A 129 21.26 -28.47 1.94
N GLU A 130 20.80 -28.55 3.19
CA GLU A 130 19.56 -27.89 3.63
C GLU A 130 19.72 -26.37 3.70
N LEU A 131 20.84 -25.89 4.23
CA LEU A 131 21.14 -24.46 4.26
C LEU A 131 21.25 -23.88 2.85
N ASP A 132 21.90 -24.58 1.92
CA ASP A 132 22.04 -24.14 0.51
C ASP A 132 20.68 -24.08 -0.20
N ARG A 133 19.82 -25.09 -0.01
CA ARG A 133 18.45 -25.08 -0.55
C ARG A 133 17.63 -23.91 -0.02
N GLU A 134 17.77 -23.62 1.26
CA GLU A 134 17.06 -22.52 1.90
C GLU A 134 17.61 -21.14 1.46
N GLU A 135 18.94 -21.01 1.27
CA GLU A 135 19.56 -19.80 0.73
C GLU A 135 19.00 -19.47 -0.67
N GLU A 136 18.96 -20.49 -1.54
CA GLU A 136 18.42 -20.36 -2.89
C GLU A 136 16.95 -19.93 -2.85
N ARG A 137 16.14 -20.60 -2.02
CA ARG A 137 14.72 -20.26 -1.83
C ARG A 137 14.53 -18.82 -1.37
N LEU A 138 15.24 -18.39 -0.32
CA LEU A 138 15.13 -17.04 0.24
C LEU A 138 15.56 -15.98 -0.78
N THR A 139 16.62 -16.25 -1.53
CA THR A 139 17.12 -15.36 -2.58
C THR A 139 16.11 -15.20 -3.70
N GLU A 140 15.53 -16.31 -4.17
CA GLU A 140 14.48 -16.27 -5.20
C GLU A 140 13.22 -15.55 -4.72
N GLU A 141 12.72 -15.86 -3.53
CA GLU A 141 11.51 -15.25 -2.99
C GLU A 141 11.67 -13.76 -2.79
N PHE A 142 12.81 -13.34 -2.24
CA PHE A 142 13.13 -11.93 -2.07
C PHE A 142 13.30 -11.22 -3.42
N GLY A 143 13.95 -11.86 -4.40
CA GLY A 143 14.07 -11.35 -5.76
C GLY A 143 12.71 -11.12 -6.42
N ARG A 144 11.85 -12.14 -6.41
CA ARG A 144 10.47 -12.06 -6.95
C ARG A 144 9.67 -10.95 -6.28
N ALA A 145 9.75 -10.82 -4.96
CA ALA A 145 9.05 -9.78 -4.21
C ALA A 145 9.57 -8.37 -4.57
N SER A 146 10.89 -8.22 -4.71
CA SER A 146 11.54 -6.96 -5.07
C SER A 146 11.16 -6.53 -6.50
N ASP A 147 11.19 -7.44 -7.46
CA ASP A 147 10.86 -7.17 -8.86
C ASP A 147 9.40 -6.72 -9.00
N PHE A 148 8.48 -7.45 -8.37
CA PHE A 148 7.07 -7.08 -8.34
C PHE A 148 6.85 -5.72 -7.65
N GLY A 149 7.60 -5.43 -6.60
CA GLY A 149 7.61 -4.11 -5.95
C GLY A 149 8.02 -2.99 -6.90
N GLY A 150 9.10 -3.20 -7.65
CA GLY A 150 9.59 -2.25 -8.65
C GLY A 150 8.60 -2.05 -9.81
N GLU A 151 7.92 -3.10 -10.27
CA GLU A 151 6.83 -2.99 -11.24
C GLU A 151 5.66 -2.16 -10.70
N LEU A 152 5.25 -2.43 -9.46
CA LEU A 152 4.17 -1.72 -8.80
C LEU A 152 4.47 -0.22 -8.66
N GLN A 153 5.69 0.13 -8.26
CA GLN A 153 6.10 1.54 -8.16
C GLN A 153 6.10 2.22 -9.52
N ARG A 154 6.60 1.57 -10.58
CA ARG A 154 6.54 2.10 -11.95
C ARG A 154 5.11 2.31 -12.44
N TYR A 155 4.20 1.44 -12.01
CA TYR A 155 2.78 1.54 -12.38
C TYR A 155 2.05 2.66 -11.64
N LEU A 156 2.31 2.82 -10.33
CA LEU A 156 1.55 3.74 -9.47
C LEU A 156 2.18 5.13 -9.34
N CYS A 157 3.49 5.27 -9.49
CA CYS A 157 4.19 6.54 -9.36
C CYS A 157 4.45 7.12 -10.76
N VAL A 158 4.06 8.39 -10.99
CA VAL A 158 4.40 9.10 -12.23
C VAL A 158 5.89 9.43 -12.19
N ALA A 159 6.62 9.09 -13.26
CA ALA A 159 8.07 9.19 -13.35
C ALA A 159 8.59 10.58 -12.94
N GLY A 160 9.22 10.66 -11.77
CA GLY A 160 9.87 11.87 -11.28
C GLY A 160 9.98 11.86 -9.75
N LYS A 161 11.20 11.69 -9.23
CA LYS A 161 11.62 11.65 -7.81
C LYS A 161 11.39 10.36 -7.01
N ASP A 162 10.23 9.71 -7.08
CA ASP A 162 9.92 8.58 -6.16
C ASP A 162 10.13 7.17 -6.74
N ALA A 163 10.56 7.04 -8.00
CA ALA A 163 10.89 5.73 -8.59
C ALA A 163 12.06 5.01 -7.89
N ALA A 164 12.84 5.73 -7.07
CA ALA A 164 13.92 5.20 -6.26
C ALA A 164 13.57 5.09 -4.76
N ALA A 165 12.36 5.49 -4.35
CA ALA A 165 11.94 5.40 -2.96
C ALA A 165 11.73 3.92 -2.56
N PRO A 166 11.91 3.55 -1.28
CA PRO A 166 11.58 2.21 -0.81
C PRO A 166 10.09 1.88 -1.01
N LEU A 167 9.77 0.61 -1.29
CA LEU A 167 8.40 0.15 -1.56
C LEU A 167 7.49 0.39 -0.35
N GLU A 168 8.02 0.20 0.86
CA GLU A 168 7.31 0.47 2.11
C GLU A 168 6.85 1.92 2.24
N SER A 169 7.53 2.88 1.59
CA SER A 169 7.11 4.30 1.58
C SER A 169 5.84 4.51 0.75
N LEU A 170 5.70 3.80 -0.37
CA LEU A 170 4.47 3.81 -1.17
C LEU A 170 3.31 3.22 -0.36
N PHE A 171 3.51 2.06 0.26
CA PHE A 171 2.49 1.46 1.13
C PHE A 171 2.17 2.34 2.33
N GLY A 172 3.15 3.03 2.90
CA GLY A 172 2.94 4.01 3.97
C GLY A 172 2.02 5.15 3.57
N ARG A 173 2.24 5.76 2.40
CA ARG A 173 1.36 6.81 1.87
C ARG A 173 -0.08 6.32 1.69
N MET A 174 -0.23 5.10 1.15
CA MET A 174 -1.55 4.50 0.97
C MET A 174 -2.23 4.15 2.30
N ALA A 175 -1.48 3.69 3.30
CA ALA A 175 -1.99 3.39 4.64
C ALA A 175 -2.49 4.66 5.34
N VAL A 176 -1.72 5.75 5.28
CA VAL A 176 -2.14 7.05 5.83
C VAL A 176 -3.40 7.58 5.14
N PHE A 177 -3.48 7.42 3.81
CA PHE A 177 -4.69 7.76 3.07
C PHE A 177 -5.89 6.91 3.53
N LEU A 178 -5.72 5.59 3.67
CA LEU A 178 -6.78 4.69 4.15
C LEU A 178 -7.24 5.07 5.56
N ASP A 179 -6.32 5.35 6.47
CA ASP A 179 -6.62 5.81 7.84
C ASP A 179 -7.40 7.14 7.83
N SER A 180 -7.07 8.05 6.90
CA SER A 180 -7.76 9.33 6.74
C SER A 180 -9.18 9.16 6.20
N VAL A 181 -9.39 8.23 5.26
CA VAL A 181 -10.72 7.87 4.76
C VAL A 181 -11.55 7.22 5.86
N GLU A 182 -10.97 6.28 6.62
CA GLU A 182 -11.64 5.66 7.78
C GLU A 182 -12.07 6.70 8.81
N SER A 183 -11.17 7.63 9.17
CA SER A 183 -11.51 8.70 10.11
C SER A 183 -12.68 9.54 9.59
N ALA A 184 -12.64 9.98 8.33
CA ALA A 184 -13.72 10.77 7.74
C ALA A 184 -15.04 9.99 7.68
N TRP A 185 -15.00 8.68 7.43
CA TRP A 185 -16.16 7.80 7.44
C TRP A 185 -16.83 7.80 8.83
N TRP A 186 -16.07 7.53 9.88
CA TRP A 186 -16.61 7.44 11.25
C TRP A 186 -17.02 8.79 11.83
N ASP A 187 -16.31 9.87 11.48
CA ASP A 187 -16.67 11.23 11.92
C ASP A 187 -18.09 11.61 11.47
N MET A 188 -18.52 11.15 10.30
CA MET A 188 -19.88 11.37 9.81
C MET A 188 -20.94 10.49 10.48
N GLU A 189 -20.60 9.31 11.00
CA GLU A 189 -21.55 8.53 11.81
C GLU A 189 -21.81 9.18 13.16
N ARG A 190 -20.77 9.78 13.73
CA ARG A 190 -20.85 10.48 15.02
C ARG A 190 -21.56 11.83 14.89
N ARG A 191 -21.58 12.40 13.69
CA ARG A 191 -22.26 13.67 13.37
C ARG A 191 -23.12 13.51 12.11
N PRO A 192 -24.23 12.76 12.18
CA PRO A 192 -25.16 12.71 11.06
C PRO A 192 -25.63 14.14 10.77
N ALA A 193 -25.68 14.53 9.49
CA ALA A 193 -26.16 15.85 9.09
C ALA A 193 -27.47 16.19 9.82
N PRO A 194 -27.73 17.46 10.19
CA PRO A 194 -29.01 17.84 10.77
C PRO A 194 -30.12 17.37 9.83
N ARG A 195 -30.97 16.46 10.31
CA ARG A 195 -32.18 16.07 9.58
C ARG A 195 -33.00 17.33 9.34
N ASP A 196 -33.18 17.69 8.08
CA ASP A 196 -34.11 18.71 7.60
C ASP A 196 -34.04 20.06 8.32
N ALA A 197 -33.11 20.92 7.91
CA ALA A 197 -33.37 22.35 7.96
C ALA A 197 -34.45 22.66 6.91
N ARG A 198 -35.73 22.47 7.27
CA ARG A 198 -36.84 23.01 6.49
C ARG A 198 -36.58 24.52 6.34
N PRO A 199 -36.69 25.10 5.13
CA PRO A 199 -36.59 26.54 5.00
C PRO A 199 -37.70 27.18 5.82
N SER A 200 -37.32 28.01 6.81
CA SER A 200 -38.28 28.84 7.55
C SER A 200 -39.08 29.68 6.55
N PRO A 201 -40.41 29.75 6.67
CA PRO A 201 -41.19 30.64 5.83
C PRO A 201 -40.78 32.07 6.16
N VAL A 202 -40.32 32.77 5.13
CA VAL A 202 -40.04 34.20 5.15
C VAL A 202 -41.29 34.91 5.65
N ARG A 203 -41.15 35.69 6.73
CA ARG A 203 -42.16 36.66 7.18
C ARG A 203 -41.93 38.00 6.49
#